data_AF-A0A6J8DVS2-F1
#
_entry.id   AF-A0A6J8DVS2-F1
#
_cell.length_a   1.000
_cell.length_b   1.000
_cell.length_c   1.000
_cell.angle_alpha   90.00
_cell.angle_beta   90.00
_cell.angle_gamma   90.00
#
_symmetry.space_group_name_H-M   'P 1'
#
loop_
_entity.id
_entity.type
_entity.pdbx_description
1 polymer ?
#
loop_
_entity_poly.entity_id
_entity_poly.type
_entity_poly.pdbx_seq_one_letter_code
_entity_poly.pdbx_strand_id
1 'polypeptide(L)'
;MSTTRSLRVMEKKKGSICPILQAGLGNRLFQFSTSLAVAKTKQMELIVPPDADIRKVFEINVTFTKSKELCKGFRKILDKAHASYSKSLLNTDNIQLGTGLQSWKYFHMYDKQLRRQLTFRKIIQNTAKQKILKILERRRIKSRKSITLVGVHIRRGDKVRNNDGFNIATSEYLNRSVNYYTQRYAPVLFLVISDGMTWSKKYMPSHVPVEFIS
;
A
#
# COMPACT_ATOMS: atom_id res chain seq x y z
N MET A 1 -43.97 -30.57 -7.66
CA MET A 1 -42.55 -30.33 -7.96
C MET A 1 -41.92 -29.60 -6.78
N SER A 2 -41.08 -30.30 -6.01
CA SER A 2 -40.46 -29.81 -4.78
C SER A 2 -39.25 -28.93 -5.11
N THR A 3 -39.28 -27.66 -4.71
CA THR A 3 -38.14 -26.74 -4.80
C THR A 3 -37.20 -26.98 -3.64
N THR A 4 -36.12 -27.73 -3.87
CA THR A 4 -35.05 -27.94 -2.89
C THR A 4 -34.20 -26.68 -2.79
N ARG A 5 -34.39 -25.93 -1.70
CA ARG A 5 -33.57 -24.78 -1.32
C ARG A 5 -32.20 -25.30 -0.89
N SER A 6 -31.19 -25.16 -1.75
CA SER A 6 -29.79 -25.49 -1.44
C SER A 6 -29.32 -24.72 -0.20
N LEU A 7 -29.28 -25.39 0.94
CA LEU A 7 -28.59 -24.93 2.14
C LEU A 7 -27.09 -24.84 1.81
N ARG A 8 -26.56 -23.61 1.68
CA ARG A 8 -25.11 -23.41 1.73
C ARG A 8 -24.63 -23.86 3.11
N VAL A 9 -24.04 -25.06 3.17
CA VAL A 9 -23.28 -25.50 4.34
C VAL A 9 -22.18 -24.47 4.55
N MET A 10 -22.28 -23.67 5.62
CA MET A 10 -21.19 -22.79 6.00
C MET A 10 -20.05 -23.67 6.49
N GLU A 11 -19.01 -23.84 5.66
CA GLU A 11 -17.79 -24.54 6.07
C GLU A 11 -17.27 -23.94 7.38
N LYS A 12 -17.07 -24.82 8.37
CA LYS A 12 -16.54 -24.44 9.68
C LYS A 12 -15.11 -23.92 9.49
N LYS A 13 -14.87 -22.64 9.83
CA LYS A 13 -13.56 -22.02 9.69
C LYS A 13 -12.53 -22.74 10.57
N LYS A 14 -11.32 -22.95 10.05
CA LYS A 14 -10.24 -23.74 10.69
C LYS A 14 -9.45 -22.96 11.76
N GLY A 15 -9.89 -21.76 12.12
CA GLY A 15 -9.24 -20.87 13.07
C GLY A 15 -9.33 -19.40 12.65
N SER A 16 -8.53 -18.54 13.29
CA SER A 16 -8.57 -17.08 13.15
C SER A 16 -7.18 -16.46 12.97
N ILE A 17 -7.11 -15.45 12.11
CA ILE A 17 -5.90 -14.65 11.83
C ILE A 17 -6.18 -13.20 12.19
N CYS A 18 -5.29 -12.62 12.98
CA CYS A 18 -5.37 -11.22 13.37
C CYS A 18 -4.17 -10.43 12.83
N PRO A 19 -4.36 -9.42 11.98
CA PRO A 19 -3.25 -8.56 11.56
C PRO A 19 -2.82 -7.65 12.72
N ILE A 20 -1.51 -7.55 12.94
CA ILE A 20 -0.90 -6.49 13.75
C ILE A 20 -0.58 -5.34 12.80
N LEU A 21 -1.50 -4.37 12.73
CA LEU A 21 -1.39 -3.21 11.85
C LEU A 21 -0.62 -2.09 12.54
N GLN A 22 0.66 -1.91 12.18
CA GLN A 22 1.55 -0.94 12.82
C GLN A 22 2.48 -0.25 11.82
N ALA A 23 3.15 0.80 12.28
CA ALA A 23 4.01 1.68 11.48
C ALA A 23 3.23 2.43 10.35
N GLY A 24 3.95 2.95 9.36
CA GLY A 24 3.37 3.73 8.27
C GLY A 24 2.37 2.96 7.39
N LEU A 25 1.57 3.70 6.62
CA LEU A 25 0.49 3.16 5.77
C LEU A 25 0.96 2.02 4.86
N GLY A 26 2.14 2.14 4.24
CA GLY A 26 2.72 1.09 3.39
C GLY A 26 2.94 -0.24 4.13
N ASN A 27 3.40 -0.20 5.38
CA ASN A 27 3.57 -1.41 6.20
C ASN A 27 2.22 -2.06 6.51
N ARG A 28 1.22 -1.24 6.86
CA ARG A 28 -0.14 -1.70 7.16
C ARG A 28 -0.83 -2.31 5.95
N LEU A 29 -0.57 -1.79 4.75
CA LEU A 29 -1.02 -2.38 3.49
C LEU A 29 -0.49 -3.81 3.32
N PHE A 30 0.81 -4.04 3.52
CA PHE A 30 1.41 -5.37 3.43
C PHE A 30 0.88 -6.30 4.53
N GLN A 31 0.82 -5.83 5.78
CA GLN A 31 0.30 -6.60 6.92
C GLN A 31 -1.15 -7.05 6.69
N PHE A 32 -2.01 -6.15 6.22
CA PHE A 32 -3.39 -6.48 5.87
C PHE A 32 -3.46 -7.48 4.70
N SER A 33 -2.69 -7.23 3.63
CA SER A 33 -2.72 -8.05 2.41
C SER A 33 -2.28 -9.47 2.68
N THR A 34 -1.15 -9.63 3.38
CA THR A 34 -0.66 -10.95 3.81
C THR A 34 -1.65 -11.64 4.73
N SER A 35 -2.23 -10.93 5.70
CA SER A 35 -3.20 -11.55 6.63
C SER A 35 -4.47 -12.02 5.92
N LEU A 36 -5.01 -11.23 5.00
CA LEU A 36 -6.16 -11.64 4.18
C LEU A 36 -5.83 -12.87 3.34
N ALA A 37 -4.68 -12.88 2.66
CA ALA A 37 -4.30 -13.96 1.77
C ALA A 37 -4.05 -15.27 2.54
N VAL A 38 -3.37 -15.21 3.68
CA VAL A 38 -3.16 -16.39 4.54
C VAL A 38 -4.50 -16.89 5.09
N ALA A 39 -5.38 -15.98 5.53
CA ALA A 39 -6.70 -16.37 6.05
C ALA A 39 -7.52 -17.11 4.99
N LYS A 40 -7.52 -16.60 3.75
CA LYS A 40 -8.19 -17.25 2.62
C LYS A 40 -7.59 -18.61 2.28
N THR A 41 -6.27 -18.69 2.16
CA THR A 41 -5.56 -19.93 1.80
C THR A 41 -5.80 -21.03 2.82
N LYS A 42 -5.94 -20.66 4.10
CA LYS A 42 -6.13 -21.61 5.20
C LYS A 42 -7.58 -21.82 5.61
N GLN A 43 -8.54 -21.20 4.93
CA GLN A 43 -9.97 -21.23 5.30
C GLN A 43 -10.19 -20.77 6.76
N MET A 44 -9.45 -19.75 7.17
CA MET A 44 -9.52 -19.13 8.50
C MET A 44 -10.29 -17.81 8.46
N GLU A 45 -10.79 -17.38 9.61
CA GLU A 45 -11.39 -16.07 9.78
C GLU A 45 -10.33 -14.98 9.84
N LEU A 46 -10.45 -13.92 9.03
CA LEU A 46 -9.69 -12.71 9.25
C LEU A 46 -10.43 -11.84 10.27
N ILE A 47 -9.80 -11.59 11.43
CA ILE A 47 -10.32 -10.74 12.48
C ILE A 47 -9.55 -9.42 12.48
N VAL A 48 -10.14 -8.37 11.89
CA VAL A 48 -9.49 -7.05 11.83
C VAL A 48 -9.90 -6.20 13.04
N PRO A 49 -8.93 -5.62 13.80
CA PRO A 49 -9.23 -4.79 14.97
C PRO A 49 -10.16 -3.59 14.65
N PRO A 50 -11.05 -3.17 15.57
CA PRO A 50 -12.02 -2.11 15.33
C PRO A 50 -11.38 -0.75 15.01
N ASP A 51 -10.17 -0.52 15.52
CA ASP A 51 -9.38 0.69 15.40
C ASP A 51 -8.40 0.69 14.22
N ALA A 52 -8.41 -0.37 13.40
CA ALA A 52 -7.61 -0.45 12.19
C ALA A 52 -7.92 0.72 11.24
N ASP A 53 -7.01 1.68 11.18
CA ASP A 53 -7.17 2.93 10.43
C ASP A 53 -7.08 2.76 8.91
N ILE A 54 -6.68 1.59 8.42
CA ILE A 54 -6.72 1.21 7.01
C ILE A 54 -8.13 1.39 6.41
N ARG A 55 -9.19 1.20 7.22
CA ARG A 55 -10.58 1.46 6.80
C ARG A 55 -10.89 2.94 6.60
N LYS A 56 -10.10 3.87 7.15
CA LYS A 56 -10.26 5.32 6.92
C LYS A 56 -9.70 5.72 5.56
N VAL A 57 -8.79 4.92 5.01
CA VAL A 57 -8.09 5.19 3.77
C VAL A 57 -8.69 4.43 2.59
N PHE A 58 -9.07 3.16 2.81
CA PHE A 58 -9.53 2.26 1.75
C PHE A 58 -10.97 1.76 1.98
N GLU A 59 -11.61 1.33 0.90
CA GLU A 59 -12.93 0.68 0.88
C GLU A 59 -12.82 -0.81 1.28
N ILE A 60 -12.29 -1.05 2.48
CA ILE A 60 -12.10 -2.40 3.02
C ILE A 60 -13.46 -3.05 3.28
N ASN A 61 -13.69 -4.22 2.68
CA ASN A 61 -14.90 -5.02 2.85
C ASN A 61 -14.60 -6.35 3.53
N VAL A 62 -14.25 -6.27 4.82
CA VAL A 62 -14.08 -7.43 5.72
C VAL A 62 -14.81 -7.16 7.03
N THR A 63 -15.06 -8.23 7.79
CA THR A 63 -15.61 -8.11 9.13
C THR A 63 -14.55 -7.53 10.08
N PHE A 64 -14.90 -6.42 10.73
CA PHE A 64 -14.12 -5.87 11.84
C PHE A 64 -14.70 -6.41 13.15
N THR A 65 -13.84 -6.83 14.06
CA THR A 65 -14.30 -7.26 15.40
C THR A 65 -14.75 -6.05 16.22
N LYS A 66 -15.70 -6.28 17.14
CA LYS A 66 -16.10 -5.32 18.17
C LYS A 66 -15.16 -5.34 19.39
N SER A 67 -14.48 -6.46 19.63
CA SER A 67 -13.60 -6.66 20.78
C SER A 67 -12.14 -6.74 20.36
N LYS A 68 -11.29 -5.99 21.05
CA LYS A 68 -9.82 -6.07 20.92
C LYS A 68 -9.23 -7.31 21.58
N GLU A 69 -9.97 -7.96 22.47
CA GLU A 69 -9.49 -9.10 23.25
C GLU A 69 -9.54 -10.43 22.48
N LEU A 70 -10.26 -10.52 21.35
CA LEU A 70 -10.43 -11.79 20.60
C LEU A 70 -9.12 -12.45 20.18
N CYS A 71 -8.07 -11.66 19.96
CA CYS A 71 -6.77 -12.13 19.50
C CYS A 71 -5.73 -12.19 20.63
N LYS A 72 -6.14 -11.91 21.87
CA LYS A 72 -5.22 -11.90 23.02
C LYS A 72 -4.73 -13.32 23.28
N GLY A 73 -3.41 -13.47 23.40
CA GLY A 73 -2.76 -14.76 23.60
C GLY A 73 -2.51 -15.57 22.31
N PHE A 74 -2.97 -15.10 21.14
CA PHE A 74 -2.62 -15.76 19.87
C PHE A 74 -1.12 -15.66 19.62
N ARG A 75 -0.54 -16.72 19.05
CA ARG A 75 0.89 -16.74 18.75
C ARG A 75 1.22 -15.65 17.72
N LYS A 76 2.18 -14.79 18.06
CA LYS A 76 2.66 -13.74 17.15
C LYS A 76 3.67 -14.31 16.18
N ILE A 77 3.47 -14.06 14.90
CA ILE A 77 4.42 -14.39 13.84
C ILE A 77 4.86 -13.09 13.17
N LEU A 78 6.17 -12.89 13.17
CA LEU A 78 6.87 -11.79 12.53
C LEU A 78 7.82 -12.42 11.50
N ASP A 79 7.99 -11.78 10.34
CA ASP A 79 9.05 -12.18 9.43
C ASP A 79 10.39 -11.68 9.98
N LYS A 80 11.39 -12.57 10.04
CA LYS A 80 12.72 -12.25 10.59
C LYS A 80 13.55 -11.42 9.61
N ALA A 81 13.23 -11.46 8.32
CA ALA A 81 13.94 -10.71 7.27
C ALA A 81 12.96 -9.84 6.48
N HIS A 82 13.31 -8.58 6.28
CA HIS A 82 12.49 -7.63 5.52
C HIS A 82 12.23 -8.15 4.11
N ALA A 83 10.95 -8.19 3.72
CA ALA A 83 10.48 -8.63 2.39
C ALA A 83 10.87 -10.07 2.00
N SER A 84 11.24 -10.90 2.97
CA SER A 84 11.50 -12.32 2.75
C SER A 84 10.19 -13.12 2.63
N TYR A 85 10.26 -14.32 2.05
CA TYR A 85 9.13 -15.24 1.96
C TYR A 85 9.45 -16.52 2.71
N SER A 86 8.61 -16.85 3.70
CA SER A 86 8.69 -18.08 4.46
C SER A 86 7.44 -18.93 4.27
N LYS A 87 7.61 -20.16 3.76
CA LYS A 87 6.53 -21.14 3.69
C LYS A 87 6.03 -21.59 5.07
N SER A 88 6.84 -21.45 6.13
CA SER A 88 6.47 -21.90 7.47
C SER A 88 5.32 -21.11 8.10
N LEU A 89 4.99 -19.93 7.55
CA LEU A 89 3.81 -19.15 7.94
C LEU A 89 2.49 -19.91 7.68
N LEU A 90 2.50 -20.91 6.81
CA LEU A 90 1.31 -21.65 6.39
C LEU A 90 0.90 -22.78 7.35
N ASN A 91 1.74 -23.14 8.34
CA ASN A 91 1.56 -24.36 9.15
C ASN A 91 1.05 -24.15 10.60
N THR A 92 0.44 -23.01 10.93
CA THR A 92 0.09 -22.67 12.33
C THR A 92 -1.41 -22.47 12.60
N ASP A 93 -1.88 -22.69 13.83
CA ASP A 93 -3.26 -22.40 14.23
C ASP A 93 -3.52 -20.89 14.41
N ASN A 94 -4.46 -20.51 15.29
CA ASN A 94 -4.82 -19.12 15.60
C ASN A 94 -3.58 -18.23 15.82
N ILE A 95 -3.41 -17.19 14.99
CA ILE A 95 -2.18 -16.38 14.94
C ILE A 95 -2.43 -14.90 14.83
N GLN A 96 -1.45 -14.13 15.30
CA GLN A 96 -1.30 -12.72 14.95
C GLN A 96 -0.15 -12.55 13.95
N LEU A 97 -0.41 -11.88 12.82
CA LEU A 97 0.58 -11.64 11.77
C LEU A 97 1.05 -10.19 11.82
N GLY A 98 2.36 -9.98 12.08
CA GLY A 98 2.94 -8.65 12.24
C GLY A 98 3.92 -8.24 11.15
N THR A 99 5.03 -7.64 11.57
CA THR A 99 6.00 -6.97 10.68
C THR A 99 6.84 -7.94 9.84
N GLY A 100 7.49 -7.38 8.81
CA GLY A 100 8.42 -8.09 7.93
C GLY A 100 7.77 -8.85 6.77
N LEU A 101 6.45 -9.07 6.84
CA LEU A 101 5.64 -9.83 5.87
C LEU A 101 5.32 -9.06 4.57
N GLN A 102 6.35 -8.50 3.93
CA GLN A 102 6.22 -7.59 2.78
C GLN A 102 6.46 -8.27 1.43
N SER A 103 6.73 -9.58 1.40
CA SER A 103 6.87 -10.29 0.13
C SER A 103 5.53 -10.41 -0.59
N TRP A 104 5.49 -9.98 -1.85
CA TRP A 104 4.31 -10.13 -2.71
C TRP A 104 3.86 -11.59 -2.86
N LYS A 105 4.79 -12.54 -2.68
CA LYS A 105 4.53 -13.99 -2.71
C LYS A 105 3.49 -14.46 -1.68
N TYR A 106 3.25 -13.70 -0.62
CA TYR A 106 2.22 -14.06 0.35
C TYR A 106 0.80 -13.84 -0.16
N PHE A 107 0.60 -12.91 -1.10
CA PHE A 107 -0.74 -12.43 -1.43
C PHE A 107 -1.07 -12.32 -2.92
N HIS A 108 -0.10 -12.60 -3.82
CA HIS A 108 -0.27 -12.45 -5.26
C HIS A 108 -1.46 -13.22 -5.85
N MET A 109 -1.77 -14.39 -5.30
CA MET A 109 -2.93 -15.20 -5.72
C MET A 109 -4.27 -14.50 -5.48
N TYR A 110 -4.30 -13.48 -4.62
CA TYR A 110 -5.50 -12.72 -4.24
C TYR A 110 -5.46 -11.26 -4.72
N ASP A 111 -4.54 -10.90 -5.62
CA ASP A 111 -4.33 -9.52 -6.09
C ASP A 111 -5.60 -8.84 -6.58
N LYS A 112 -6.43 -9.54 -7.37
CA LYS A 112 -7.70 -8.98 -7.88
C LYS A 112 -8.67 -8.63 -6.75
N GLN A 113 -8.75 -9.48 -5.73
CA GLN A 113 -9.59 -9.23 -4.57
C GLN A 113 -9.01 -8.10 -3.71
N LEU A 114 -7.70 -8.09 -3.50
CA LEU A 114 -7.01 -7.06 -2.73
C LEU A 114 -7.15 -5.70 -3.38
N ARG A 115 -6.97 -5.57 -4.70
CA ARG A 115 -7.13 -4.28 -5.41
C ARG A 115 -8.54 -3.69 -5.27
N ARG A 116 -9.58 -4.53 -5.21
CA ARG A 116 -10.96 -4.06 -4.96
C ARG A 116 -11.11 -3.48 -3.55
N GLN A 117 -10.55 -4.13 -2.54
CA GLN A 117 -10.64 -3.68 -1.14
C GLN A 117 -9.69 -2.52 -0.83
N LEU A 118 -8.51 -2.51 -1.43
CA LEU A 118 -7.48 -1.48 -1.32
C LEU A 118 -7.70 -0.34 -2.32
N THR A 119 -8.96 -0.09 -2.66
CA THR A 119 -9.37 1.11 -3.41
C THR A 119 -9.49 2.27 -2.42
N PHE A 120 -8.83 3.39 -2.70
CA PHE A 120 -8.92 4.58 -1.85
C PHE A 120 -10.38 5.04 -1.72
N ARG A 121 -10.76 5.59 -0.56
CA ARG A 121 -12.08 6.19 -0.40
C ARG A 121 -12.29 7.37 -1.35
N LYS A 122 -13.55 7.57 -1.76
CA LYS A 122 -13.95 8.67 -2.68
C LYS A 122 -13.42 10.04 -2.24
N ILE A 123 -13.42 10.34 -0.95
CA ILE A 123 -12.91 11.61 -0.43
C ILE A 123 -11.42 11.82 -0.77
N ILE A 124 -10.59 10.77 -0.64
CA ILE A 124 -9.15 10.83 -0.96
C ILE A 124 -8.95 10.96 -2.46
N GLN A 125 -9.70 10.18 -3.26
CA GLN A 125 -9.66 10.27 -4.72
C GLN A 125 -10.03 11.67 -5.22
N ASN A 126 -11.09 12.26 -4.66
CA ASN A 126 -11.54 13.60 -4.99
C ASN A 126 -10.50 14.65 -4.60
N THR A 127 -9.93 14.57 -3.40
CA THR A 127 -8.86 15.49 -2.95
C THR A 127 -7.66 15.43 -3.89
N ALA A 128 -7.21 14.22 -4.27
CA ALA A 128 -6.10 14.05 -5.20
C ALA A 128 -6.42 14.62 -6.59
N LYS A 129 -7.62 14.33 -7.13
CA LYS A 129 -8.09 14.87 -8.41
C LYS A 129 -8.11 16.40 -8.39
N GLN A 130 -8.68 17.00 -7.35
CA GLN A 130 -8.77 18.47 -7.21
C GLN A 130 -7.38 19.12 -7.09
N LYS A 131 -6.46 18.51 -6.34
CA LYS A 131 -5.07 18.99 -6.25
C LYS A 131 -4.41 19.01 -7.62
N ILE A 132 -4.55 17.94 -8.40
CA ILE A 132 -3.99 17.86 -9.76
C ILE A 132 -4.64 18.91 -10.68
N LEU A 133 -5.96 19.06 -10.65
CA LEU A 133 -6.66 20.05 -11.48
C LEU A 133 -6.18 21.48 -11.19
N LYS A 134 -6.03 21.86 -9.92
CA LYS A 134 -5.48 23.17 -9.51
C LYS A 134 -4.05 23.38 -10.00
N ILE A 135 -3.22 22.34 -10.01
CA ILE A 135 -1.85 22.41 -10.56
C ILE A 135 -1.89 22.68 -12.06
N LEU A 136 -2.76 21.98 -12.80
CA LEU A 136 -2.90 22.16 -14.25
C LEU A 136 -3.39 23.56 -14.60
N GLU A 137 -4.41 24.06 -13.87
CA GLU A 137 -4.96 25.40 -14.02
C GLU A 137 -3.91 26.48 -13.80
N ARG A 138 -3.19 26.45 -12.67
CA ARG A 138 -2.12 27.41 -12.36
C ARG A 138 -1.00 27.41 -13.41
N ARG A 139 -0.75 26.25 -14.04
CA ARG A 139 0.23 26.10 -15.13
C ARG A 139 -0.34 26.39 -16.52
N ARG A 140 -1.59 26.83 -16.62
CA ARG A 140 -2.30 27.12 -17.88
C ARG A 140 -2.33 25.93 -18.84
N ILE A 141 -2.37 24.70 -18.31
CA ILE A 141 -2.46 23.48 -19.09
C ILE A 141 -3.94 23.21 -19.39
N LYS A 142 -4.33 23.39 -20.66
CA LYS A 142 -5.73 23.36 -21.11
C LYS A 142 -6.46 22.03 -20.86
N SER A 143 -5.75 20.89 -20.87
CA SER A 143 -6.38 19.57 -20.71
C SER A 143 -5.45 18.57 -20.03
N ARG A 144 -6.03 17.69 -19.20
CA ARG A 144 -5.30 16.53 -18.63
C ARG A 144 -4.79 15.59 -19.72
N LYS A 145 -5.46 15.51 -20.88
CA LYS A 145 -5.07 14.65 -22.00
C LYS A 145 -3.90 15.22 -22.81
N SER A 146 -3.61 16.51 -22.70
CA SER A 146 -2.54 17.17 -23.47
C SER A 146 -1.18 17.15 -22.78
N ILE A 147 -1.06 16.48 -21.62
CA ILE A 147 0.19 16.41 -20.87
C ILE A 147 0.38 15.05 -20.20
N THR A 148 1.61 14.57 -20.19
CA THR A 148 2.01 13.42 -19.38
C THR A 148 2.38 13.88 -17.98
N LEU A 149 1.80 13.27 -16.95
CA LEU A 149 2.18 13.51 -15.55
C LEU A 149 3.05 12.36 -15.07
N VAL A 150 4.26 12.67 -14.59
CA VAL A 150 5.17 11.68 -14.01
C VAL A 150 5.26 11.92 -12.51
N GLY A 151 4.74 10.98 -11.71
CA GLY A 151 4.86 11.03 -10.25
C GLY A 151 6.25 10.57 -9.80
N VAL A 152 6.93 11.37 -9.00
CA VAL A 152 8.25 11.07 -8.45
C VAL A 152 8.16 11.06 -6.93
N HIS A 153 8.28 9.89 -6.32
CA HIS A 153 8.34 9.76 -4.87
C HIS A 153 9.79 9.66 -4.41
N ILE A 154 10.28 10.68 -3.70
CA ILE A 154 11.65 10.74 -3.19
C ILE A 154 11.59 10.51 -1.67
N ARG A 155 11.86 9.27 -1.25
CA ARG A 155 11.96 8.91 0.18
C ARG A 155 13.39 9.18 0.67
N ARG A 156 13.52 10.11 1.61
CA ARG A 156 14.77 10.47 2.30
C ARG A 156 14.59 10.33 3.81
N GLY A 157 13.84 11.23 4.43
CA GLY A 157 13.53 11.27 5.87
C GLY A 157 14.49 10.51 6.78
N ASP A 158 13.96 9.51 7.46
CA ASP A 158 14.68 8.55 8.33
C ASP A 158 15.76 7.75 7.59
N LYS A 159 15.56 7.45 6.30
CA LYS A 159 16.49 6.66 5.49
C LYS A 159 17.83 7.33 5.26
N VAL A 160 17.94 8.66 5.35
CA VAL A 160 19.25 9.35 5.26
C VAL A 160 20.17 9.03 6.43
N ARG A 161 19.62 8.76 7.60
CA ARG A 161 20.40 8.52 8.83
C ARG A 161 20.50 7.04 9.19
N ASN A 162 19.62 6.21 8.64
CA ASN A 162 19.55 4.80 8.97
C ASN A 162 20.30 3.95 7.95
N ASN A 163 21.29 3.19 8.41
CA ASN A 163 22.02 2.24 7.57
C ASN A 163 21.30 0.89 7.47
N ASP A 164 19.98 0.91 7.21
CA ASP A 164 19.12 -0.28 7.13
C ASP A 164 19.39 -1.12 5.84
N GLY A 165 20.53 -0.93 5.17
CA GLY A 165 20.90 -1.60 3.92
C GLY A 165 20.19 -1.08 2.65
N PHE A 166 19.50 0.06 2.72
CA PHE A 166 18.87 0.68 1.55
C PHE A 166 19.80 1.69 0.87
N ASN A 167 20.01 1.52 -0.44
CA ASN A 167 20.67 2.53 -1.25
C ASN A 167 19.71 3.70 -1.51
N ILE A 168 20.04 4.88 -0.98
CA ILE A 168 19.28 6.09 -1.23
C ILE A 168 19.58 6.58 -2.64
N ALA A 169 18.52 6.93 -3.39
CA ALA A 169 18.66 7.49 -4.71
C ALA A 169 19.57 8.73 -4.69
N THR A 170 20.60 8.71 -5.55
CA THR A 170 21.53 9.84 -5.72
C THR A 170 20.94 10.90 -6.65
N SER A 171 21.56 12.08 -6.70
CA SER A 171 21.24 13.12 -7.67
C SER A 171 21.39 12.64 -9.11
N GLU A 172 22.39 11.81 -9.39
CA GLU A 172 22.66 11.25 -10.71
C GLU A 172 21.58 10.26 -11.13
N TYR A 173 21.09 9.43 -10.19
CA TYR A 173 19.94 8.56 -10.44
C TYR A 173 18.69 9.37 -10.76
N LEU A 174 18.42 10.44 -10.01
CA LEU A 174 17.28 11.33 -10.28
C LEU A 174 17.40 11.98 -11.65
N ASN A 175 18.57 12.52 -12.00
CA ASN A 175 18.83 13.15 -13.29
C ASN A 175 18.64 12.16 -14.46
N ARG A 176 19.22 10.96 -14.38
CA ARG A 176 19.04 9.91 -15.38
C ARG A 176 17.57 9.50 -15.53
N SER A 177 16.85 9.39 -14.42
CA SER A 177 15.43 9.04 -14.42
C SER A 177 14.59 10.10 -15.11
N VAL A 178 14.82 11.38 -14.80
CA VAL A 178 14.13 12.51 -15.45
C VAL A 178 14.42 12.51 -16.95
N ASN A 179 15.68 12.38 -17.35
CA ASN A 179 16.07 12.31 -18.77
C ASN A 179 15.43 11.14 -19.51
N TYR A 180 15.33 9.97 -18.87
CA TYR A 180 14.67 8.80 -19.44
C TYR A 180 13.20 9.09 -19.81
N TYR A 181 12.48 9.82 -18.94
CA TYR A 181 11.08 10.17 -19.16
C TYR A 181 10.90 11.33 -20.15
N THR A 182 11.76 12.35 -20.13
CA THR A 182 11.66 13.48 -21.09
C THR A 182 11.95 13.06 -22.52
N GLN A 183 12.81 12.06 -22.74
CA GLN A 183 13.06 11.49 -24.06
C GLN A 183 11.87 10.71 -24.63
N ARG A 184 10.95 10.25 -23.77
CA ARG A 184 9.82 9.37 -24.16
C ARG A 184 8.49 10.10 -24.21
N TYR A 185 8.35 11.18 -23.43
CA TYR A 185 7.10 11.88 -23.25
C TYR A 185 7.31 13.38 -23.39
N ALA A 186 6.59 13.99 -24.32
CA ALA A 186 6.51 15.43 -24.47
C ALA A 186 5.08 15.82 -24.89
N PRO A 187 4.44 16.82 -24.26
CA PRO A 187 4.91 17.54 -23.07
C PRO A 187 4.75 16.72 -21.78
N VAL A 188 5.66 16.93 -20.81
CA VAL A 188 5.69 16.22 -19.52
C VAL A 188 5.78 17.19 -18.34
N LEU A 189 5.09 16.87 -17.24
CA LEU A 189 5.17 17.57 -15.96
C LEU A 189 5.46 16.55 -14.85
N PHE A 190 6.53 16.79 -14.09
CA PHE A 190 6.90 15.97 -12.95
C PHE A 190 6.18 16.45 -11.69
N LEU A 191 5.56 15.52 -10.96
CA LEU A 191 4.91 15.75 -9.68
C LEU A 191 5.76 15.10 -8.58
N VAL A 192 6.50 15.90 -7.82
CA VAL A 192 7.44 15.41 -6.80
C VAL A 192 6.77 15.39 -5.43
N ILE A 193 6.74 14.21 -4.81
CA ILE A 193 6.31 13.99 -3.42
C ILE A 193 7.52 13.50 -2.63
N SER A 194 7.82 14.14 -1.51
CA SER A 194 9.05 13.87 -0.78
C SER A 194 8.95 14.26 0.69
N ASP A 195 9.56 13.47 1.56
CA ASP A 195 9.83 13.82 2.96
C ASP A 195 11.22 14.49 3.15
N GLY A 196 11.96 14.68 2.06
CA GLY A 196 13.22 15.42 2.00
C GLY A 196 13.14 16.55 0.98
N MET A 197 12.20 17.49 1.20
CA MET A 197 11.85 18.52 0.22
C MET A 197 13.02 19.45 -0.14
N THR A 198 13.85 19.84 0.85
CA THR A 198 15.03 20.69 0.62
C THR A 198 16.02 20.03 -0.37
N TRP A 199 16.32 18.74 -0.16
CA TRP A 199 17.18 17.99 -1.07
C TRP A 199 16.53 17.84 -2.44
N SER A 200 15.22 17.55 -2.48
CA SER A 200 14.49 17.32 -3.72
C SER A 200 14.46 18.57 -4.60
N LYS A 201 14.23 19.75 -4.00
CA LYS A 201 14.28 21.04 -4.72
C LYS A 201 15.69 21.37 -5.21
N LYS A 202 16.73 21.02 -4.45
CA LYS A 202 18.13 21.27 -4.83
C LYS A 202 18.58 20.44 -6.02
N TYR A 203 18.18 19.17 -6.10
CA TYR A 203 18.72 18.20 -7.07
C TYR A 203 17.75 17.81 -8.19
N MET A 204 16.48 18.22 -8.14
CA MET A 204 15.60 18.06 -9.29
C MET A 204 16.13 18.91 -10.45
N PRO A 205 16.28 18.33 -11.67
CA PRO A 205 16.75 19.08 -12.83
C PRO A 205 15.88 20.32 -13.10
N SER A 206 16.51 21.48 -13.22
CA SER A 206 15.82 22.77 -13.39
C SER A 206 15.27 23.00 -14.80
N HIS A 207 15.77 22.25 -15.79
CA HIS A 207 15.36 22.37 -17.20
C HIS A 207 14.02 21.68 -17.52
N VAL A 208 13.39 21.02 -16.55
CA VAL A 208 12.09 20.34 -16.75
C VAL A 208 10.97 21.00 -15.93
N PRO A 209 9.71 20.97 -16.43
CA PRO A 209 8.57 21.41 -15.64
C PRO A 209 8.37 20.47 -14.43
N VAL A 210 8.44 21.04 -13.22
CA VAL A 210 8.24 20.29 -11.97
C VAL A 210 7.31 21.00 -11.01
N GLU A 211 6.42 20.24 -10.38
CA GLU A 211 5.58 20.64 -9.27
C GLU A 211 5.96 19.86 -8.00
N PHE A 212 6.23 20.56 -6.90
CA PHE A 212 6.48 19.94 -5.61
C PHE A 212 5.19 19.91 -4.79
N ILE A 213 4.78 18.72 -4.37
CA ILE A 213 3.57 18.49 -3.60
C ILE A 213 3.96 18.17 -2.16
N SER A 214 3.68 19.11 -1.26
CA SER A 214 3.68 18.94 0.20
C SER A 214 2.29 18.58 0.70
#